data_AF-A0A369KUH6-F1
#
_entry.id   AF-A0A369KUH6-F1
#
_cell.length_a   1.000
_cell.length_b   1.000
_cell.length_c   1.000
_cell.angle_alpha   90.00
_cell.angle_beta   90.00
_cell.angle_gamma   90.00
#
_symmetry.space_group_name_H-M   'P 1'
#
loop_
_entity.id
_entity.type
_entity.pdbx_description
1 polymer ?
#
loop_
_entity_poly.entity_id
_entity_poly.type
_entity_poly.pdbx_seq_one_letter_code
_entity_poly.pdbx_strand_id
1 'polypeptide(L)'
;MDMHELIRQMERAERVWPDERPWAIQVLASYLHVQPPELLNLFRQINPTLETERDQVLPEDLRLLKAYCERIIERNSQESLEDKRREQVRARKTIQTLSPKIAEMIAARDHVRALNSYIYLLGESGEYALPEEKAQWYEEMGRLCLKVKRHPNEAARYFRSAVNALSLLEDADGIQDLLETYDEEFQGDEARRSWDSVISTGKESLSKLTCSVS
;
A
#
# COMPACT_ATOMS: atom_id res chain seq x y z
N MET A 1 13.05 -17.37 11.24
CA MET A 1 14.14 -16.57 11.82
C MET A 1 14.16 -15.19 11.17
N ASP A 2 14.26 -14.11 11.97
CA ASP A 2 14.43 -12.75 11.43
C ASP A 2 15.87 -12.58 10.94
N MET A 3 16.04 -12.43 9.63
CA MET A 3 17.36 -12.33 8.99
C MET A 3 18.10 -11.04 9.36
N HIS A 4 17.40 -9.94 9.67
CA HIS A 4 18.04 -8.70 10.10
C HIS A 4 18.60 -8.83 11.52
N GLU A 5 17.85 -9.49 12.41
CA GLU A 5 18.33 -9.82 13.75
C GLU A 5 19.55 -10.74 13.66
N LEU A 6 19.48 -11.78 12.81
CA LEU A 6 20.58 -12.72 12.62
C LEU A 6 21.86 -12.00 12.19
N ILE A 7 21.79 -11.13 11.17
CA ILE A 7 22.94 -10.34 10.71
C ILE A 7 23.53 -9.52 11.85
N ARG A 8 22.69 -8.85 12.64
CA ARG A 8 23.15 -8.07 13.79
C ARG A 8 23.86 -8.93 14.84
N GLN A 9 23.37 -10.14 15.09
CA GLN A 9 24.04 -11.07 16.01
C GLN A 9 25.35 -11.61 15.42
N MET A 10 25.43 -11.85 14.11
CA MET A 10 26.67 -12.24 13.43
C MET A 10 27.73 -11.14 13.52
N GLU A 11 27.36 -9.86 13.34
CA GLU A 11 28.28 -8.73 13.55
C GLU A 11 28.80 -8.63 14.98
N ARG A 12 27.96 -8.96 15.97
CA ARG A 12 28.39 -9.02 17.37
C ARG A 12 29.33 -10.20 17.61
N ALA A 13 29.04 -11.36 17.02
CA ALA A 13 29.86 -12.55 17.13
C ALA A 13 31.25 -12.33 16.53
N GLU A 14 31.33 -11.67 15.37
CA GLU A 14 32.59 -11.32 14.72
C GLU A 14 33.48 -10.42 15.61
N ARG A 15 32.90 -9.45 16.33
CA ARG A 15 33.65 -8.53 17.21
C ARG A 15 34.23 -9.19 18.46
N VAL A 16 33.61 -10.26 18.96
CA VAL A 16 34.07 -10.98 20.16
C VAL A 16 34.81 -12.26 19.80
N TRP A 17 35.01 -12.53 18.51
CA TRP A 17 35.61 -13.75 18.04
C TRP A 17 37.08 -13.80 18.51
N PRO A 18 37.49 -14.81 19.29
CA PRO A 18 38.86 -14.93 19.77
C PRO A 18 39.81 -15.20 18.59
N ASP A 19 40.90 -14.44 18.52
CA ASP A 19 41.88 -14.45 17.42
C ASP A 19 42.09 -15.85 16.81
N GLU A 20 41.54 -16.02 15.59
CA GLU A 20 41.67 -17.16 14.68
C GLU A 20 41.25 -18.55 15.21
N ARG A 21 40.55 -18.64 16.35
CA ARG A 21 40.09 -19.96 16.85
C ARG A 21 38.79 -20.39 16.16
N PRO A 22 38.72 -21.62 15.61
CA PRO A 22 37.47 -22.13 15.06
C PRO A 22 36.42 -22.32 16.15
N TRP A 23 35.16 -22.03 15.82
CA TRP A 23 34.02 -22.33 16.67
C TRP A 23 33.21 -23.47 16.06
N ALA A 24 32.75 -24.41 16.88
CA ALA A 24 31.77 -25.39 16.43
C ALA A 24 30.43 -24.69 16.14
N ILE A 25 29.73 -25.09 15.08
CA ILE A 25 28.44 -24.50 14.67
C ILE A 25 27.44 -24.48 15.84
N GLN A 26 27.38 -25.53 16.67
CA GLN A 26 26.53 -25.58 17.87
C GLN A 26 26.82 -24.47 18.90
N VAL A 27 28.09 -24.07 19.04
CA VAL A 27 28.52 -23.02 19.98
C VAL A 27 28.14 -21.65 19.42
N LEU A 28 28.43 -21.45 18.13
CA LEU A 28 28.05 -20.23 17.42
C LEU A 28 26.52 -20.04 17.41
N ALA A 29 25.74 -21.11 17.17
CA ALA A 29 24.28 -21.09 17.20
C ALA A 29 23.73 -20.62 18.56
N SER A 30 24.36 -21.07 19.66
CA SER A 30 24.00 -20.62 21.00
C SER A 30 24.25 -19.12 21.20
N TYR A 31 25.35 -18.61 20.64
CA TYR A 31 25.68 -17.17 20.69
C TYR A 31 24.75 -16.32 19.82
N LEU A 32 24.39 -16.81 18.64
CA LEU A 32 23.47 -16.14 17.71
C LEU A 32 21.99 -16.28 18.12
N HIS A 33 21.70 -17.06 19.16
CA HIS A 33 20.34 -17.40 19.59
C HIS A 33 19.51 -18.09 18.49
N VAL A 34 20.15 -18.98 17.71
CA VAL A 34 19.53 -19.77 16.62
C VAL A 34 19.62 -21.26 16.95
N GLN A 35 18.70 -22.05 16.42
CA GLN A 35 18.79 -23.51 16.55
C GLN A 35 19.99 -24.05 15.77
N PRO A 36 20.85 -24.91 16.35
CA PRO A 36 22.03 -25.45 15.66
C PRO A 36 21.76 -26.07 14.27
N PRO A 37 20.68 -26.85 14.06
CA PRO A 37 20.37 -27.38 12.73
C PRO A 37 20.01 -26.30 11.70
N GLU A 38 19.36 -25.22 12.14
CA GLU A 38 19.01 -24.08 11.28
C GLU A 38 20.27 -23.34 10.84
N LEU A 39 21.20 -23.10 11.78
CA LEU A 39 22.49 -22.46 11.45
C LEU A 39 23.35 -23.35 10.54
N LEU A 40 23.41 -24.67 10.79
CA LEU A 40 24.10 -25.61 9.91
C LEU A 40 23.54 -25.57 8.49
N ASN A 41 22.21 -25.55 8.33
CA ASN A 41 21.57 -25.48 7.02
C ASN A 41 21.91 -24.20 6.26
N LEU A 42 22.09 -23.07 6.97
CA LEU A 42 22.54 -21.82 6.37
C LEU A 42 24.00 -21.89 5.93
N PHE A 43 24.88 -22.40 6.79
CA PHE A 43 26.29 -22.61 6.45
C PHE A 43 26.45 -23.55 5.25
N ARG A 44 25.62 -24.58 5.12
CA ARG A 44 25.60 -25.45 3.95
C ARG A 44 25.30 -24.75 2.63
N GLN A 45 24.64 -23.58 2.65
CA GLN A 45 24.40 -22.79 1.45
C GLN A 45 25.69 -22.18 0.88
N ILE A 46 26.69 -21.95 1.74
CA ILE A 46 27.98 -21.36 1.37
C ILE A 46 29.12 -22.37 1.38
N ASN A 47 29.02 -23.41 2.21
CA ASN A 47 30.00 -24.47 2.36
C ASN A 47 29.30 -25.83 2.50
N PRO A 48 29.12 -26.57 1.39
CA PRO A 48 28.37 -27.82 1.39
C PRO A 48 29.09 -28.99 2.06
N THR A 49 30.37 -28.85 2.44
CA THR A 49 31.13 -29.94 3.09
C THR A 49 30.83 -30.08 4.58
N LEU A 50 30.04 -29.17 5.16
CA LEU A 50 29.63 -29.22 6.57
C LEU A 50 28.48 -30.22 6.73
N GLU A 51 28.70 -31.25 7.54
CA GLU A 51 27.79 -32.37 7.73
C GLU A 51 27.09 -32.35 9.10
N THR A 52 27.71 -31.76 10.12
CA THR A 52 27.20 -31.83 11.50
C THR A 52 27.34 -30.51 12.25
N GLU A 53 26.56 -30.31 13.31
CA GLU A 53 26.65 -29.10 14.15
C GLU A 53 27.94 -29.05 14.99
N ARG A 54 28.72 -30.14 15.00
CA ARG A 54 30.03 -30.22 15.64
C ARG A 54 31.15 -29.71 14.74
N ASP A 55 30.87 -29.54 13.45
CA ASP A 55 31.85 -29.03 12.50
C ASP A 55 32.24 -27.61 12.85
N GLN A 56 33.49 -27.29 12.53
CA GLN A 56 34.15 -26.06 12.91
C GLN A 56 34.09 -25.05 11.77
N VAL A 57 33.79 -23.81 12.14
CA VAL A 57 33.75 -22.66 11.24
C VAL A 57 34.71 -21.59 11.73
N LEU A 58 35.29 -20.86 10.78
CA LEU A 58 36.22 -19.75 11.00
C LEU A 58 35.47 -18.40 10.94
N PRO A 59 36.08 -17.29 11.41
CA PRO A 59 35.53 -15.95 11.23
C PRO A 59 35.18 -15.64 9.78
N GLU A 60 35.99 -16.12 8.83
CA GLU A 60 35.77 -15.94 7.39
C GLU A 60 34.47 -16.60 6.93
N ASP A 61 34.16 -17.80 7.43
CA ASP A 61 32.92 -18.49 7.12
C ASP A 61 31.71 -17.70 7.66
N LEU A 62 31.82 -17.11 8.85
CA LEU A 62 30.78 -16.24 9.42
C LEU A 62 30.55 -15.01 8.52
N ARG A 63 31.62 -14.37 8.02
CA ARG A 63 31.52 -13.22 7.10
C ARG A 63 30.85 -13.62 5.79
N LEU A 64 31.19 -14.78 5.24
CA LEU A 64 30.54 -15.32 4.04
C LEU A 64 29.06 -15.59 4.28
N LEU A 65 28.72 -16.14 5.44
CA LEU A 65 27.33 -16.41 5.80
C LEU A 65 26.55 -15.10 5.95
N LYS A 66 27.13 -14.10 6.62
CA LYS A 66 26.54 -12.76 6.73
C LYS A 66 26.24 -12.17 5.35
N ALA A 67 27.22 -12.18 4.44
CA ALA A 67 27.05 -11.67 3.08
C ALA A 67 25.97 -12.44 2.29
N TYR A 68 25.86 -13.75 2.50
CA TYR A 68 24.79 -14.57 1.92
C TYR A 68 23.40 -14.14 2.45
N CYS A 69 23.27 -13.94 3.76
CA CYS A 69 22.03 -13.48 4.38
C CYS A 69 21.63 -12.08 3.89
N GLU A 70 22.59 -11.15 3.76
CA GLU A 70 22.37 -9.80 3.21
C GLU A 70 21.85 -9.86 1.77
N ARG A 71 22.43 -10.71 0.91
CA ARG A 71 21.95 -10.91 -0.46
C ARG A 71 20.54 -11.47 -0.54
N ILE A 72 20.15 -12.35 0.39
CA ILE A 72 18.75 -12.84 0.45
C ILE A 72 17.79 -11.70 0.75
N ILE A 73 18.13 -10.83 1.72
CA ILE A 73 17.31 -9.68 2.08
C ILE A 73 17.19 -8.72 0.89
N GLU A 74 18.32 -8.37 0.26
CA GLU A 74 18.35 -7.51 -0.91
C GLU A 74 17.50 -8.08 -2.05
N ARG A 75 17.66 -9.37 -2.37
CA ARG A 75 16.89 -10.05 -3.42
C ARG A 75 15.38 -10.02 -3.12
N ASN A 76 14.97 -10.36 -1.90
CA ASN A 76 13.56 -10.36 -1.52
C ASN A 76 12.95 -8.96 -1.58
N SER A 77 13.73 -7.93 -1.22
CA SER A 77 13.30 -6.53 -1.32
C SER A 77 13.15 -6.07 -2.77
N GLN A 78 14.05 -6.51 -3.66
CA GLN A 78 14.00 -6.21 -5.09
C GLN A 78 12.86 -6.94 -5.81
N GLU A 79 12.63 -8.23 -5.52
CA GLU A 79 11.50 -9.00 -6.06
C GLU A 79 10.17 -8.35 -5.64
N SER A 80 10.03 -7.90 -4.39
CA SER A 80 8.85 -7.16 -3.92
C SER A 80 8.64 -5.81 -4.62
N LEU A 81 9.72 -5.08 -4.93
CA LEU A 81 9.64 -3.80 -5.66
C LEU A 81 9.29 -4.00 -7.14
N GLU A 82 9.84 -5.03 -7.78
CA GLU A 82 9.51 -5.35 -9.17
C GLU A 82 8.05 -5.76 -9.34
N ASP A 83 7.52 -6.55 -8.41
CA ASP A 83 6.11 -6.97 -8.43
C ASP A 83 5.17 -5.77 -8.23
N LYS A 84 5.45 -4.90 -7.25
CA LYS A 84 4.70 -3.64 -7.06
C LYS A 84 4.73 -2.76 -8.32
N ARG A 85 5.89 -2.68 -8.99
CA ARG A 85 6.03 -1.92 -10.24
C ARG A 85 5.21 -2.53 -11.37
N ARG A 86 5.18 -3.87 -11.49
CA ARG A 86 4.37 -4.57 -12.51
C ARG A 86 2.88 -4.37 -12.26
N GLU A 87 2.44 -4.46 -11.01
CA GLU A 87 1.05 -4.18 -10.62
C GLU A 87 0.65 -2.73 -10.93
N GLN A 88 1.51 -1.76 -10.58
CA GLN A 88 1.29 -0.36 -10.91
C GLN A 88 1.13 -0.15 -12.42
N VAL A 89 2.00 -0.74 -13.25
CA VAL A 89 1.91 -0.64 -14.72
C VAL A 89 0.61 -1.25 -15.23
N ARG A 90 0.21 -2.41 -14.68
CA ARG A 90 -1.06 -3.05 -15.04
C ARG A 90 -2.26 -2.18 -14.67
N ALA A 91 -2.29 -1.64 -13.46
CA ALA A 91 -3.35 -0.77 -12.98
C ALA A 91 -3.47 0.51 -13.82
N ARG A 92 -2.34 1.17 -14.14
CA ARG A 92 -2.35 2.35 -15.05
C ARG A 92 -2.91 2.01 -16.43
N LYS A 93 -2.56 0.86 -17.01
CA LYS A 93 -3.14 0.42 -18.29
C LYS A 93 -4.66 0.21 -18.21
N THR A 94 -5.14 -0.39 -17.11
CA THR A 94 -6.58 -0.55 -16.86
C THR A 94 -7.29 0.79 -16.81
N ILE A 95 -6.74 1.77 -16.08
CA ILE A 95 -7.27 3.14 -15.98
C ILE A 95 -7.37 3.80 -17.36
N GLN A 96 -6.28 3.78 -18.12
CA GLN A 96 -6.23 4.37 -19.46
C GLN A 96 -7.21 3.71 -20.44
N THR A 97 -7.50 2.43 -20.25
CA THR A 97 -8.40 1.66 -21.13
C THR A 97 -9.87 1.81 -20.74
N LEU A 98 -10.19 1.84 -19.44
CA LEU A 98 -11.56 1.86 -18.95
C LEU A 98 -12.13 3.27 -18.83
N SER A 99 -11.35 4.27 -18.44
CA SER A 99 -11.87 5.63 -18.25
C SER A 99 -12.57 6.20 -19.50
N PRO A 100 -12.01 6.07 -20.73
CA PRO A 100 -12.71 6.52 -21.94
C PRO A 100 -14.01 5.76 -22.21
N LYS A 101 -14.02 4.45 -21.95
CA LYS A 101 -15.23 3.60 -22.14
C LYS A 101 -16.33 3.99 -21.16
N ILE A 102 -15.97 4.36 -19.93
CA ILE A 102 -16.94 4.85 -18.95
C ILE A 102 -17.53 6.17 -19.43
N ALA A 103 -16.71 7.09 -19.95
CA ALA A 103 -17.19 8.35 -20.54
C ALA A 103 -18.17 8.10 -21.72
N GLU A 104 -17.87 7.13 -22.59
CA GLU A 104 -18.78 6.70 -23.66
C GLU A 104 -20.12 6.18 -23.12
N MET A 105 -20.09 5.36 -22.06
CA MET A 105 -21.32 4.86 -21.40
C MET A 105 -22.15 6.01 -20.80
N ILE A 106 -21.49 7.00 -20.19
CA ILE A 106 -22.15 8.19 -19.64
C ILE A 106 -22.82 9.00 -20.77
N ALA A 107 -22.11 9.22 -21.88
CA ALA A 107 -22.63 9.93 -23.05
C ALA A 107 -23.83 9.19 -23.68
N ALA A 108 -23.78 7.85 -23.71
CA ALA A 108 -24.88 6.99 -24.16
C ALA A 108 -26.03 6.86 -23.14
N ARG A 109 -25.93 7.53 -21.98
CA ARG A 109 -26.89 7.47 -20.86
C ARG A 109 -27.04 6.08 -20.22
N ASP A 110 -26.07 5.19 -20.41
CA ASP A 110 -25.98 3.90 -19.72
C ASP A 110 -25.36 4.08 -18.32
N HIS A 111 -26.10 4.80 -17.46
CA HIS A 111 -25.60 5.25 -16.16
C HIS A 111 -25.36 4.10 -15.17
N VAL A 112 -26.12 3.01 -15.27
CA VAL A 112 -25.94 1.82 -14.41
C VAL A 112 -24.62 1.13 -14.74
N ARG A 113 -24.34 0.93 -16.04
CA ARG A 113 -23.10 0.29 -16.48
C ARG A 113 -21.88 1.17 -16.22
N ALA A 114 -22.00 2.48 -16.41
CA ALA A 114 -20.97 3.44 -16.07
C ALA A 114 -20.61 3.37 -14.58
N LEU A 115 -21.60 3.39 -13.69
CA LEU A 115 -21.38 3.30 -12.23
C LEU A 115 -20.68 1.99 -11.85
N ASN A 116 -21.17 0.85 -12.35
CA ASN A 116 -20.54 -0.45 -12.08
C ASN A 116 -19.10 -0.53 -12.60
N SER A 117 -18.81 0.14 -13.71
CA SER A 117 -17.47 0.17 -14.28
C SER A 117 -16.51 1.04 -13.46
N TYR A 118 -16.98 2.14 -12.86
CA TYR A 118 -16.20 2.89 -11.87
C TYR A 118 -15.96 2.10 -10.58
N ILE A 119 -16.96 1.37 -10.08
CA ILE A 119 -16.78 0.48 -8.90
C ILE A 119 -15.68 -0.56 -9.18
N TYR A 120 -15.73 -1.19 -10.35
CA TYR A 120 -14.70 -2.13 -10.79
C TYR A 120 -13.32 -1.46 -10.89
N LEU A 121 -13.25 -0.27 -11.50
CA LEU A 121 -12.01 0.47 -11.66
C LEU A 121 -11.35 0.84 -10.32
N LEU A 122 -12.16 1.27 -9.35
CA LEU A 122 -11.69 1.53 -7.98
C LEU A 122 -11.19 0.26 -7.28
N GLY A 123 -11.89 -0.86 -7.44
CA GLY A 123 -11.48 -2.13 -6.83
C GLY A 123 -10.16 -2.66 -7.39
N GLU A 124 -9.98 -2.60 -8.70
CA GLU A 124 -8.82 -3.19 -9.38
C GLU A 124 -7.61 -2.27 -9.45
N SER A 125 -7.81 -0.97 -9.46
CA SER A 125 -6.75 0.00 -9.78
C SER A 125 -6.78 1.24 -8.89
N GLY A 126 -7.69 1.30 -7.92
CA GLY A 126 -7.82 2.42 -7.00
C GLY A 126 -6.54 2.70 -6.25
N GLU A 127 -5.80 1.69 -5.75
CA GLU A 127 -4.54 1.94 -5.01
C GLU A 127 -3.53 2.76 -5.83
N TYR A 128 -3.49 2.52 -7.15
CA TYR A 128 -2.52 3.11 -8.09
C TYR A 128 -3.07 4.30 -8.89
N ALA A 129 -4.31 4.72 -8.64
CA ALA A 129 -4.90 5.91 -9.24
C ALA A 129 -4.33 7.18 -8.60
N LEU A 130 -4.13 8.21 -9.42
CA LEU A 130 -3.71 9.52 -8.94
C LEU A 130 -4.82 10.11 -8.04
N PRO A 131 -4.48 10.92 -7.03
CA PRO A 131 -5.50 11.48 -6.14
C PRO A 131 -6.55 12.32 -6.89
N GLU A 132 -6.17 13.03 -7.97
CA GLU A 132 -7.07 13.80 -8.83
C GLU A 132 -8.06 12.89 -9.56
N GLU A 133 -7.56 11.77 -10.09
CA GLU A 133 -8.40 10.76 -10.73
C GLU A 133 -9.42 10.19 -9.73
N LYS A 134 -9.00 9.89 -8.50
CA LYS A 134 -9.90 9.40 -7.44
C LYS A 134 -10.97 10.42 -7.08
N ALA A 135 -10.58 11.67 -6.87
CA ALA A 135 -11.52 12.75 -6.56
C ALA A 135 -12.60 12.85 -7.64
N GLN A 136 -12.17 12.90 -8.91
CA GLN A 136 -13.07 12.94 -10.06
C GLN A 136 -13.97 11.69 -10.13
N TRP A 137 -13.44 10.49 -9.95
CA TRP A 137 -14.24 9.27 -10.02
C TRP A 137 -15.28 9.21 -8.90
N TYR A 138 -14.91 9.57 -7.67
CA TYR A 138 -15.85 9.58 -6.55
C TYR A 138 -16.97 10.58 -6.77
N GLU A 139 -16.67 11.78 -7.27
CA GLU A 139 -17.69 12.76 -7.61
C GLU A 139 -18.62 12.22 -8.71
N GLU A 140 -18.06 11.70 -9.80
CA GLU A 140 -18.83 11.11 -10.90
C GLU A 140 -19.71 9.94 -10.46
N MET A 141 -19.21 9.09 -9.56
CA MET A 141 -20.01 8.01 -8.97
C MET A 141 -21.16 8.54 -8.13
N GLY A 142 -20.94 9.58 -7.33
CA GLY A 142 -21.99 10.26 -6.56
C GLY A 142 -23.09 10.79 -7.48
N ARG A 143 -22.68 11.51 -8.55
CA ARG A 143 -23.57 12.02 -9.59
C ARG A 143 -24.35 10.91 -10.31
N LEU A 144 -23.69 9.80 -10.64
CA LEU A 144 -24.34 8.65 -11.28
C LEU A 144 -25.36 8.00 -10.35
N CYS A 145 -25.06 7.86 -9.05
CA CYS A 145 -26.01 7.36 -8.06
C CYS A 145 -27.30 8.19 -8.02
N LEU A 146 -27.20 9.52 -8.08
CA LEU A 146 -28.37 10.41 -8.18
C LEU A 146 -29.16 10.14 -9.47
N LYS A 147 -28.49 10.05 -10.62
CA LYS A 147 -29.13 9.79 -11.93
C LYS A 147 -29.87 8.45 -12.00
N VAL A 148 -29.31 7.39 -11.42
CA VAL A 148 -29.94 6.06 -11.40
C VAL A 148 -30.94 5.88 -10.27
N LYS A 149 -31.26 6.95 -9.51
CA LYS A 149 -32.17 6.92 -8.36
C LYS A 149 -31.81 5.84 -7.33
N ARG A 150 -30.50 5.64 -7.11
CA ARG A 150 -30.00 4.81 -6.01
C ARG A 150 -30.29 5.51 -4.68
N HIS A 151 -30.15 4.77 -3.60
CA HIS A 151 -30.37 5.32 -2.26
C HIS A 151 -29.47 6.56 -2.05
N PRO A 152 -30.01 7.70 -1.57
CA PRO A 152 -29.22 8.92 -1.34
C PRO A 152 -27.95 8.71 -0.50
N ASN A 153 -27.98 7.75 0.42
CA ASN A 153 -26.84 7.37 1.26
C ASN A 153 -25.64 6.87 0.44
N GLU A 154 -25.88 6.20 -0.68
CA GLU A 154 -24.81 5.70 -1.55
C GLU A 154 -24.13 6.85 -2.30
N ALA A 155 -24.91 7.80 -2.82
CA ALA A 155 -24.38 9.02 -3.44
C ALA A 155 -23.57 9.85 -2.43
N ALA A 156 -24.13 10.09 -1.24
CA ALA A 156 -23.46 10.83 -0.16
C ALA A 156 -22.14 10.16 0.28
N ARG A 157 -22.06 8.82 0.26
CA ARG A 157 -20.81 8.10 0.55
C ARG A 157 -19.73 8.42 -0.48
N TYR A 158 -20.06 8.43 -1.77
CA TYR A 158 -19.09 8.77 -2.81
C TYR A 158 -18.68 10.24 -2.75
N PHE A 159 -19.62 11.17 -2.54
CA PHE A 159 -19.28 12.58 -2.35
C PHE A 159 -18.38 12.83 -1.14
N ARG A 160 -18.58 12.11 -0.03
CA ARG A 160 -17.65 12.17 1.11
C ARG A 160 -16.25 11.69 0.74
N SER A 161 -16.14 10.60 -0.02
CA SER A 161 -14.85 10.12 -0.51
C SER A 161 -14.19 11.11 -1.47
N ALA A 162 -14.98 11.83 -2.28
CA ALA A 162 -14.48 12.92 -3.13
C ALA A 162 -13.92 14.07 -2.27
N VAL A 163 -14.66 14.53 -1.26
CA VAL A 163 -14.19 15.56 -0.30
C VAL A 163 -12.89 15.13 0.39
N ASN A 164 -12.78 13.87 0.81
CA ASN A 164 -11.54 13.37 1.41
C ASN A 164 -10.37 13.37 0.41
N ALA A 165 -10.60 12.97 -0.84
CA ALA A 165 -9.58 12.98 -1.88
C ALA A 165 -9.13 14.41 -2.22
N LEU A 166 -10.06 15.36 -2.36
CA LEU A 166 -9.77 16.78 -2.57
C LEU A 166 -9.03 17.40 -1.39
N SER A 167 -9.37 16.99 -0.15
CA SER A 167 -8.64 17.45 1.04
C SER A 167 -7.19 16.99 1.06
N LEU A 168 -6.88 15.80 0.53
CA LEU A 168 -5.49 15.32 0.39
C LEU A 168 -4.73 16.07 -0.70
N LEU A 169 -5.45 16.64 -1.66
CA LEU A 169 -4.91 17.51 -2.72
C LEU A 169 -4.79 18.97 -2.29
N GLU A 170 -5.22 19.31 -1.07
CA GLU A 170 -5.32 20.68 -0.58
C GLU A 170 -6.22 21.58 -1.45
N ASP A 171 -7.17 20.98 -2.18
CA ASP A 171 -8.07 21.66 -3.11
C ASP A 171 -9.32 22.19 -2.38
N ALA A 172 -9.18 23.33 -1.72
CA ALA A 172 -10.27 23.97 -0.97
C ALA A 172 -11.41 24.43 -1.89
N ASP A 173 -11.09 24.98 -3.06
CA ASP A 173 -12.08 25.47 -4.03
C ASP A 173 -12.92 24.31 -4.57
N GLY A 174 -12.30 23.18 -4.90
CA GLY A 174 -13.00 21.97 -5.33
C GLY A 174 -13.94 21.39 -4.26
N ILE A 175 -13.54 21.43 -2.98
CA ILE A 175 -14.43 21.00 -1.88
C ILE A 175 -15.65 21.92 -1.80
N GLN A 176 -15.44 23.23 -1.91
CA GLN A 176 -16.53 24.20 -1.83
C GLN A 176 -17.50 24.05 -3.02
N ASP A 177 -16.97 23.96 -4.24
CA ASP A 177 -17.77 23.77 -5.46
C ASP A 177 -18.61 22.49 -5.41
N LEU A 178 -18.04 21.38 -4.93
CA LEU A 178 -18.78 20.12 -4.75
C LEU A 178 -19.93 20.27 -3.77
N LEU A 179 -19.70 20.92 -2.61
CA LEU A 179 -20.75 21.10 -1.60
C LEU A 179 -21.87 22.01 -2.09
N GLU A 180 -21.53 23.09 -2.82
CA GLU A 180 -22.52 24.02 -3.36
C GLU A 180 -23.32 23.38 -4.50
N THR A 181 -22.65 22.67 -5.42
CA THR A 181 -23.27 22.06 -6.60
C THR A 181 -24.35 21.06 -6.27
N TYR A 182 -24.17 20.25 -5.21
CA TYR A 182 -25.07 19.14 -4.91
C TYR A 182 -25.98 19.37 -3.70
N ASP A 183 -25.95 20.53 -3.01
CA ASP A 183 -26.79 20.74 -1.82
C ASP A 183 -28.31 20.66 -2.10
N GLU A 184 -28.74 21.15 -3.26
CA GLU A 184 -30.15 21.13 -3.66
C GLU A 184 -30.69 19.70 -3.86
N GLU A 185 -29.83 18.78 -4.32
CA GLU A 185 -30.20 17.38 -4.62
C GLU A 185 -30.53 16.57 -3.34
N PHE A 186 -30.18 17.08 -2.15
CA PHE A 186 -30.37 16.40 -0.87
C PHE A 186 -31.31 17.14 0.10
N GLN A 187 -32.16 18.05 -0.39
CA GLN A 187 -33.11 18.80 0.46
C GLN A 187 -34.23 17.94 1.10
N GLY A 188 -34.45 16.70 0.66
CA GLY A 188 -35.43 15.80 1.27
C GLY A 188 -34.95 15.16 2.59
N ASP A 189 -35.82 14.99 3.58
CA ASP A 189 -35.48 14.60 4.97
C ASP A 189 -34.51 13.41 5.11
N GLU A 190 -34.70 12.33 4.36
CA GLU A 190 -33.84 11.13 4.42
C GLU A 190 -32.48 11.35 3.75
N ALA A 191 -32.47 12.06 2.63
CA ALA A 191 -31.26 12.41 1.89
C ALA A 191 -30.43 13.46 2.66
N ARG A 192 -31.12 14.40 3.32
CA ARG A 192 -30.52 15.52 4.04
C ARG A 192 -29.58 15.08 5.14
N ARG A 193 -29.98 14.10 5.96
CA ARG A 193 -29.12 13.57 7.03
C ARG A 193 -27.80 13.00 6.50
N SER A 194 -27.85 12.29 5.37
CA SER A 194 -26.65 11.73 4.76
C SER A 194 -25.76 12.81 4.16
N TRP A 195 -26.36 13.86 3.61
CA TRP A 195 -25.66 15.02 3.08
C TRP A 195 -25.04 15.91 4.17
N ASP A 196 -25.72 16.12 5.29
CA ASP A 196 -25.18 16.87 6.43
C ASP A 196 -23.86 16.27 6.93
N SER A 197 -23.72 14.94 6.85
CA SER A 197 -22.44 14.29 7.15
C SER A 197 -21.35 14.59 6.11
N VAL A 198 -21.69 14.76 4.83
CA VAL A 198 -20.74 15.21 3.79
C VAL A 198 -20.33 16.66 4.05
N ILE A 199 -21.29 17.55 4.32
CA ILE A 199 -21.06 18.95 4.67
C ILE A 199 -20.14 19.04 5.89
N SER A 200 -20.39 18.22 6.94
CA SER A 200 -19.54 18.20 8.14
C SER A 200 -18.10 17.82 7.81
N THR A 201 -17.88 16.79 6.99
CA THR A 201 -16.54 16.40 6.54
C THR A 201 -15.89 17.51 5.72
N GLY A 202 -16.62 18.15 4.80
CA GLY A 202 -16.08 19.25 4.00
C GLY A 202 -15.70 20.46 4.82
N LYS A 203 -16.54 20.88 5.78
CA LYS A 203 -16.22 21.97 6.72
C LYS A 203 -14.99 21.65 7.56
N GLU A 204 -14.86 20.41 8.03
CA GLU A 204 -13.68 19.99 8.80
C GLU A 204 -12.42 20.09 7.92
N SER A 205 -12.46 19.57 6.69
CA SER A 205 -11.35 19.63 5.75
C SER A 205 -10.96 21.07 5.41
N LEU A 206 -11.92 21.94 5.07
CA LEU A 206 -11.68 23.36 4.80
C LEU A 206 -11.07 24.09 6.01
N SER A 207 -11.52 23.76 7.23
CA SER A 207 -10.95 24.36 8.45
C SER A 207 -9.47 23.98 8.66
N LYS A 208 -9.09 22.74 8.31
CA LYS A 208 -7.69 22.28 8.38
C LYS A 208 -6.83 22.98 7.33
N LEU A 209 -7.33 23.13 6.10
CA LEU A 209 -6.60 23.79 5.02
C LEU A 209 -6.39 25.28 5.31
N THR A 210 -7.40 25.98 5.82
CA THR A 210 -7.29 27.40 6.17
C THR A 210 -6.36 27.68 7.37
N CYS A 211 -6.35 26.81 8.39
CA CYS A 211 -5.41 26.92 9.51
C CYS A 211 -3.95 26.59 9.15
N SER A 212 -3.71 25.86 8.05
CA SER A 212 -2.36 25.47 7.60
C SER A 212 -1.63 26.58 6.84
N VAL A 213 -2.35 27.64 6.46
CA VAL A 213 -1.83 28.80 5.69
C VAL A 213 -1.55 30.01 6.61
N SER A 214 -1.65 29.84 7.93
CA SER A 214 -1.37 30.87 8.96
C SER A 214 -0.01 30.67 9.62
#